data_AF-E0IA70-F1
#
_entry.id   AF-E0IA70-F1
#
_cell.length_a   1.000
_cell.length_b   1.000
_cell.length_c   1.000
_cell.angle_alpha   90.00
_cell.angle_beta   90.00
_cell.angle_gamma   90.00
#
_symmetry.space_group_name_H-M   'P 1'
#
loop_
_entity.id
_entity.type
_entity.pdbx_description
1 polymer ?
#
loop_
_entity_poly.entity_id
_entity_poly.type
_entity_poly.pdbx_seq_one_letter_code
_entity_poly.pdbx_strand_id
1 'polypeptide(L)' 'MTTIAQAYKNCQSCGMPLARDEQKGGTERDGSKSAKYCSHCYQHGEFTMPDMTVEQCGIW' A
#
# COMPACT_ATOMS: atom_id res chain seq x y z
N MET A 1 7.37 -16.13 -14.95
CA MET A 1 6.33 -15.09 -15.06
C MET A 1 6.73 -13.96 -14.15
N THR A 2 7.19 -12.87 -14.76
CA THR A 2 7.97 -11.80 -14.13
C THR A 2 7.18 -11.09 -13.03
N THR A 3 7.75 -11.06 -11.82
CA THR A 3 7.25 -10.34 -10.65
C THR A 3 7.34 -8.84 -10.91
N ILE A 4 6.32 -8.27 -11.56
CA ILE A 4 6.31 -6.83 -11.83
C ILE A 4 5.84 -6.14 -10.55
N ALA A 5 6.79 -5.53 -9.84
CA ALA A 5 6.51 -4.53 -8.82
C ALA A 5 5.86 -3.32 -9.50
N GLN A 6 4.56 -3.42 -9.77
CA GLN A 6 3.78 -2.34 -10.35
C GLN A 6 3.78 -1.16 -9.36
N ALA A 7 4.52 -0.10 -9.69
CA ALA A 7 4.49 1.14 -8.93
C ALA A 7 3.16 1.84 -9.21
N TYR A 8 2.25 1.79 -8.24
CA TYR A 8 0.97 2.48 -8.32
C TYR A 8 1.15 3.95 -7.96
N LYS A 9 0.39 4.83 -8.63
CA LYS A 9 0.38 6.27 -8.25
C LYS A 9 -0.36 6.50 -6.94
N ASN A 10 -1.26 5.58 -6.58
CA ASN A 10 -2.12 5.61 -5.42
C ASN A 10 -2.06 4.29 -4.65
N CYS A 11 -2.23 4.37 -3.34
CA CYS A 11 -2.31 3.21 -2.46
C CYS A 11 -3.53 2.37 -2.85
N GLN A 12 -3.34 1.08 -3.10
CA GLN A 12 -4.43 0.18 -3.47
C GLN A 12 -5.35 -0.18 -2.29
N SER A 13 -4.99 0.21 -1.06
CA SER A 13 -5.85 0.04 0.13
C SER A 13 -6.75 1.25 0.40
N CYS A 14 -6.21 2.47 0.27
CA CYS A 14 -6.92 3.69 0.69
C CYS A 14 -7.11 4.72 -0.43
N GLY A 15 -6.61 4.46 -1.64
CA GLY A 15 -6.69 5.38 -2.77
C GLY A 15 -5.81 6.63 -2.66
N MET A 16 -5.12 6.87 -1.53
CA MET A 16 -4.28 8.05 -1.36
C MET A 16 -3.06 8.02 -2.29
N PRO A 17 -2.65 9.16 -2.88
CA PRO A 17 -1.46 9.23 -3.71
C PRO A 17 -0.21 8.85 -2.90
N LEU A 18 0.56 7.88 -3.38
CA LEU A 18 1.82 7.47 -2.76
C LEU A 18 2.87 8.58 -2.81
N ALA A 19 2.74 9.51 -3.76
CA ALA A 19 3.56 10.70 -3.83
C ALA A 19 3.32 11.69 -2.68
N ARG A 20 2.16 11.62 -2.00
CA ARG A 20 1.86 12.42 -0.81
C ARG A 20 2.34 11.76 0.49
N ASP A 21 2.74 10.51 0.41
CA ASP A 21 3.25 9.75 1.55
C ASP A 21 4.71 10.15 1.79
N GLU A 22 5.02 10.70 2.97
CA GLU A 22 6.36 11.17 3.33
C GLU A 22 7.40 10.03 3.30
N GLN A 23 6.94 8.80 3.53
CA GLN A 23 7.78 7.60 3.55
C GLN A 23 7.90 6.94 2.16
N LYS A 24 7.32 7.57 1.12
CA LYS A 24 7.31 7.13 -0.29
C LYS A 24 6.79 5.70 -0.47
N GLY A 25 5.85 5.28 0.35
CA GLY A 25 5.28 3.95 0.31
C GLY A 25 5.64 3.08 1.51
N GLY A 26 4.90 1.98 1.60
CA GLY A 26 5.03 0.99 2.64
C GLY A 26 6.38 0.28 2.62
N THR A 27 6.61 -0.53 3.64
CA THR A 27 7.86 -1.29 3.78
C THR A 27 7.52 -2.78 3.78
N GLU A 28 8.21 -3.54 2.95
CA GLU A 28 8.13 -5.00 2.91
C GLU A 28 8.90 -5.61 4.08
N ARG A 29 8.70 -6.90 4.33
CA ARG A 29 9.39 -7.62 5.42
C ARG A 29 10.91 -7.64 5.25
N ASP A 30 11.37 -7.53 4.01
CA ASP A 30 12.78 -7.43 3.63
C ASP A 30 13.38 -6.01 3.86
N GLY A 31 12.54 -5.02 4.19
CA GLY A 31 12.95 -3.62 4.29
C GLY A 31 12.87 -2.86 2.95
N SER A 32 12.64 -3.57 1.86
CA SER A 32 12.34 -2.99 0.54
C SER A 32 11.05 -2.16 0.57
N LYS A 33 10.96 -1.13 -0.28
CA LYS A 33 9.79 -0.24 -0.32
C LYS A 33 8.69 -0.81 -1.22
N SER A 34 7.48 -0.91 -0.69
CA SER A 34 6.31 -1.33 -1.43
C SER A 34 5.72 -0.15 -2.19
N ALA A 35 5.75 -0.22 -3.52
CA ALA A 35 5.16 0.79 -4.40
C ALA A 35 3.66 0.57 -4.67
N LYS A 36 3.03 -0.36 -3.94
CA LYS A 36 1.61 -0.71 -4.08
C LYS A 36 0.75 -0.17 -2.93
N TYR A 37 1.35 0.03 -1.76
CA TYR A 37 0.68 0.45 -0.53
C TYR A 37 1.45 1.58 0.14
N CYS A 38 0.76 2.49 0.84
CA CYS A 38 1.40 3.58 1.59
C CYS A 38 1.93 3.09 2.94
N SER A 39 2.82 3.85 3.57
CA SER A 39 3.39 3.46 4.88
C SER A 39 2.34 3.38 5.98
N HIS A 40 1.23 4.10 5.81
CA HIS A 40 0.10 4.04 6.72
C HIS A 40 -0.73 2.77 6.60
N CYS A 41 -0.74 2.09 5.44
CA CYS A 41 -1.52 0.88 5.19
C CYS A 41 -0.68 -0.40 5.25
N TYR A 42 0.63 -0.30 5.00
CA TYR A 42 1.51 -1.46 4.89
C TYR A 42 2.90 -1.15 5.44
N GLN A 43 3.32 -1.89 6.47
CA GLN A 43 4.59 -1.67 7.15
C GLN A 43 5.19 -3.02 7.56
N HIS A 44 6.51 -3.17 7.42
CA HIS A 44 7.25 -4.40 7.77
C HIS A 44 6.71 -5.69 7.11
N GLY A 45 6.07 -5.58 5.95
CA GLY A 45 5.47 -6.72 5.26
C GLY A 45 4.06 -7.08 5.74
N GLU A 46 3.49 -6.29 6.65
CA GLU A 46 2.20 -6.52 7.27
C GLU A 46 1.27 -5.33 7.02
N PHE A 47 -0.02 -5.61 6.84
CA PHE A 47 -1.03 -4.57 6.73
C PHE A 47 -1.35 -4.03 8.12
N THR A 48 -1.14 -2.73 8.30
CA THR A 48 -1.44 -2.02 9.55
C THR A 48 -2.94 -1.90 9.79
N MET A 49 -3.75 -2.04 8.73
CA MET A 49 -5.21 -2.09 8.78
C MET A 49 -5.70 -3.46 8.28
N PRO A 50 -5.75 -4.49 9.16
CA PRO A 50 -6.29 -5.80 8.82
C PRO A 50 -7.83 -5.80 8.69
N ASP A 51 -8.51 -4.75 9.16
CA ASP A 51 -9.98 -4.71 9.31
C ASP A 51 -10.71 -3.99 8.17
N MET A 52 -10.00 -3.42 7.18
CA MET A 52 -10.65 -2.86 6.00
C MET A 52 -10.83 -3.96 4.95
N THR A 53 -11.92 -4.71 5.08
CA THR A 53 -12.39 -5.57 3.98
C THR A 53 -12.68 -4.70 2.76
N VAL A 54 -12.33 -5.22 1.58
CA VAL A 54 -12.56 -4.58 0.26
C VAL A 54 -14.02 -4.13 0.09
N GLU A 55 -14.94 -4.75 0.83
CA GLU A 55 -16.38 -4.48 0.86
C GLU A 55 -16.75 -3.10 1.42
N GLN A 56 -15.91 -2.48 2.27
CA GLN A 56 -16.17 -1.11 2.76
C GLN A 56 -15.67 0.00 1.83
N CYS A 57 -14.97 -0.33 0.74
CA CYS A 57 -14.52 0.63 -0.28
C CYS A 57 -15.51 0.77 -1.45
N GLY A 58 -16.70 0.17 -1.35
CA GLY A 58 -17.71 0.09 -2.41
C GLY A 58 -18.92 1.01 -2.27
N ILE A 59 -18.93 2.00 -1.37
CA ILE A 59 -20.02 2.99 -1.28
C ILE A 59 -19.42 4.40 -1.18
N TRP A 60 -19.05 4.97 -2.33
CA TRP A 60 -19.22 6.39 -2.62
C TRP A 60 -19.49 6.56 -4.11
#